data_AF-A0A4P7WER2-F1
#
_entry.id   AF-A0A4P7WER2-F1
#
_cell.length_a   1.000
_cell.length_b   1.000
_cell.length_c   1.000
_cell.angle_alpha   90.00
_cell.angle_beta   90.00
_cell.angle_gamma   90.00
#
_symmetry.space_group_name_H-M   'P 1'
#
loop_
_entity.id
_entity.type
_entity.pdbx_description
1 polymer ?
#
loop_
_entity_poly.entity_id
_entity_poly.type
_entity_poly.pdbx_seq_one_letter_code
_entity_poly.pdbx_strand_id
1 'polypeptide(L)'
;MGDTRPKVKVLICCGGHFESQANRQVREAMQSGFEDVLGEEQVIAVDISGAAFAISSWKPDLVFATGSYLPESTYFGEVSRTARACGAVTVFWATEDPYEQDAHYQIADDFDVIFSCDRWGHHFYQRDRVFHLPLAASPTLHYGEIDSSVEKTVDVFFCGVAFSCRKEVVRSLMPELQKVKVRFVGPGWGEFGPGFSDARIEKTQLIELYRRARIVLNLGRSLHFENKRFMIAPSTPGPRTFETALAGAFQLFHEETYEMRRYYDADEIPVFNNRHDFAKLLKTYLGNPEKRQEMARKAQKRTLENHLYRHRIETIMQVLRDENLLKS
;
A
#
# COMPACT_ATOMS: atom_id res chain seq x y z
N MET A 1 27.23 -15.16 20.46
CA MET A 1 27.78 -15.07 19.09
C MET A 1 27.22 -13.80 18.49
N GLY A 2 28.03 -12.74 18.38
CA GLY A 2 27.59 -11.48 17.78
C GLY A 2 27.31 -11.71 16.30
N ASP A 3 26.15 -11.26 15.83
CA ASP A 3 25.79 -11.28 14.42
C ASP A 3 26.83 -10.45 13.66
N THR A 4 27.67 -11.15 12.90
CA THR A 4 28.84 -10.61 12.17
C THR A 4 28.50 -10.31 10.71
N ARG A 5 27.20 -10.25 10.38
CA ARG A 5 26.77 -9.79 9.07
C ARG A 5 27.15 -8.32 8.87
N PRO A 6 27.73 -7.94 7.73
CA PRO A 6 28.02 -6.55 7.43
C PRO A 6 26.72 -5.74 7.51
N LYS A 7 26.71 -4.70 8.33
CA LYS A 7 25.54 -3.83 8.49
C LYS A 7 25.39 -3.00 7.21
N VAL A 8 24.35 -3.30 6.43
CA VAL A 8 24.05 -2.60 5.17
C VAL A 8 23.47 -1.23 5.50
N LYS A 9 24.12 -0.17 5.04
CA LYS A 9 23.62 1.20 5.14
C LYS A 9 22.64 1.51 4.01
N VAL A 10 21.44 1.96 4.36
CA VAL A 10 20.37 2.28 3.41
C VAL A 10 20.04 3.76 3.46
N LEU A 11 20.13 4.42 2.31
CA LEU A 11 19.56 5.76 2.12
C LEU A 11 18.24 5.62 1.37
N ILE A 12 17.16 6.12 1.96
CA ILE A 12 15.83 6.17 1.36
C ILE A 12 15.61 7.58 0.79
N CYS A 13 15.15 7.68 -0.46
CA CYS A 13 14.74 8.94 -1.06
C CYS A 13 13.41 8.82 -1.80
N CYS A 14 12.72 9.95 -1.94
CA CYS A 14 11.40 10.02 -2.57
C CYS A 14 11.18 11.33 -3.32
N GLY A 15 10.24 11.28 -4.27
CA GLY A 15 9.74 12.44 -5.00
C GLY A 15 9.13 13.54 -4.12
N GLY A 16 9.07 14.77 -4.66
CA GLY A 16 9.15 16.03 -3.90
C GLY A 16 7.93 16.49 -3.08
N HIS A 17 8.00 17.77 -2.64
CA HIS A 17 7.10 18.45 -1.69
C HIS A 17 5.59 18.53 -2.01
N PHE A 18 5.12 18.10 -3.19
CA PHE A 18 3.72 18.19 -3.60
C PHE A 18 2.94 16.86 -3.52
N GLU A 19 3.49 15.87 -2.83
CA GLU A 19 2.84 14.58 -2.67
C GLU A 19 1.76 14.59 -1.58
N SER A 20 0.66 13.87 -1.81
CA SER A 20 -0.45 13.77 -0.87
C SER A 20 0.00 13.23 0.50
N GLN A 21 -0.68 13.62 1.59
CA GLN A 21 -0.40 13.09 2.95
C GLN A 21 -0.40 11.56 3.02
N ALA A 22 -1.12 10.87 2.11
CA ALA A 22 -1.14 9.41 2.05
C ALA A 22 0.23 8.82 1.66
N ASN A 23 0.94 9.48 0.74
CA ASN A 23 2.24 9.00 0.27
C ASN A 23 3.33 9.22 1.33
N ARG A 24 3.23 10.29 2.15
CA ARG A 24 4.13 10.51 3.30
C ARG A 24 4.08 9.34 4.29
N GLN A 25 2.88 8.86 4.62
CA GLN A 25 2.71 7.77 5.58
C GLN A 25 3.28 6.44 5.08
N VAL A 26 3.13 6.16 3.78
CA VAL A 26 3.75 4.99 3.16
C VAL A 26 5.27 5.04 3.32
N ARG A 27 5.89 6.22 3.18
CA ARG A 27 7.34 6.39 3.37
C ARG A 27 7.79 6.21 4.82
N GLU A 28 7.10 6.83 5.76
CA GLU A 28 7.37 6.63 7.20
C GLU A 28 7.25 5.14 7.57
N ALA A 29 6.27 4.45 7.00
CA ALA A 29 6.09 3.01 7.20
C ALA A 29 7.21 2.17 6.57
N MET A 30 7.70 2.55 5.38
CA MET A 30 8.84 1.90 4.74
C MET A 30 10.13 2.12 5.52
N GLN A 31 10.38 3.36 5.98
CA GLN A 31 11.53 3.69 6.81
C GLN A 31 11.53 2.85 8.09
N SER A 32 10.43 2.83 8.83
CA SER A 32 10.28 1.98 10.02
C SER A 32 10.50 0.50 9.69
N GLY A 33 10.06 0.02 8.53
CA GLY A 33 10.33 -1.34 8.07
C GLY A 33 11.82 -1.63 7.82
N PHE A 34 12.59 -0.65 7.34
CA PHE A 34 14.04 -0.77 7.20
C PHE A 34 14.74 -0.74 8.56
N GLU A 35 14.32 0.16 9.45
CA GLU A 35 14.86 0.28 10.81
C GLU A 35 14.64 -1.01 11.61
N ASP A 36 13.47 -1.63 11.48
CA ASP A 36 13.15 -2.94 12.10
C ASP A 36 14.10 -4.07 11.65
N VAL A 37 14.56 -4.03 10.40
CA VAL A 37 15.36 -5.10 9.78
C VAL A 37 16.87 -4.85 9.93
N LEU A 38 17.31 -3.60 9.87
CA LEU A 38 18.72 -3.24 9.78
C LEU A 38 19.26 -2.48 11.01
N GLY A 39 18.37 -1.92 11.84
CA GLY A 39 18.70 -0.99 12.91
C GLY A 39 18.61 0.48 12.47
N GLU A 40 18.13 1.33 13.37
CA GLU A 40 17.90 2.76 13.14
C GLU A 40 19.17 3.49 12.66
N GLU A 41 20.35 3.09 13.16
CA GLU A 41 21.61 3.71 12.80
C GLU A 41 22.08 3.40 11.37
N GLN A 42 21.44 2.44 10.70
CA GLN A 42 21.75 2.01 9.33
C GLN A 42 20.81 2.62 8.29
N VAL A 43 19.86 3.46 8.70
CA VAL A 43 18.82 3.98 7.81
C VAL A 43 18.79 5.50 7.89
N ILE A 44 18.84 6.16 6.73
CA ILE A 44 18.54 7.59 6.64
C ILE A 44 17.50 7.82 5.56
N ALA A 45 16.53 8.67 5.82
CA ALA A 45 15.54 9.12 4.84
C ALA A 45 15.77 10.59 4.52
N VAL A 46 15.82 10.92 3.23
CA VAL A 46 16.05 12.30 2.75
C VAL A 46 15.10 12.64 1.62
N ASP A 47 14.78 13.93 1.50
CA ASP A 47 14.13 14.45 0.29
C ASP A 47 15.06 14.28 -0.92
N ILE A 48 14.50 14.03 -2.11
CA ILE A 48 15.31 13.85 -3.32
C ILE A 48 16.26 15.02 -3.60
N SER A 49 15.87 16.25 -3.26
CA SER A 49 16.71 17.44 -3.44
C SER A 49 18.01 17.40 -2.62
N GLY A 50 18.04 16.67 -1.49
CA GLY A 50 19.21 16.47 -0.66
C GLY A 50 19.92 15.12 -0.88
N ALA A 51 19.35 14.23 -1.70
CA ALA A 51 19.79 12.86 -1.79
C ALA A 51 21.21 12.71 -2.33
N ALA A 52 21.59 13.42 -3.39
CA ALA A 52 22.93 13.33 -3.98
C ALA A 52 24.04 13.73 -2.98
N PHE A 53 23.81 14.81 -2.22
CA PHE A 53 24.73 15.25 -1.17
C PHE A 53 24.86 14.21 -0.04
N ALA A 54 23.73 13.67 0.43
CA ALA A 54 23.70 12.66 1.47
C ALA A 54 24.40 11.36 1.03
N ILE A 55 24.18 10.91 -0.22
CA ILE A 55 24.86 9.74 -0.80
C ILE A 55 26.38 9.95 -0.81
N SER A 56 26.84 11.10 -1.31
CA SER A 56 28.27 11.42 -1.41
C SER A 56 28.96 11.47 -0.04
N SER A 57 28.25 11.99 0.97
CA SER A 57 28.78 12.20 2.32
C SER A 57 28.74 10.93 3.17
N TRP A 58 27.61 10.22 3.16
CA TRP A 58 27.36 9.07 4.04
C TRP A 58 27.76 7.73 3.41
N LYS A 59 27.89 7.68 2.07
CA LYS A 59 28.31 6.51 1.28
C LYS A 59 27.52 5.25 1.64
N PRO A 60 26.20 5.22 1.36
CA PRO A 60 25.36 4.06 1.62
C PRO A 60 25.81 2.84 0.79
N ASP A 61 25.44 1.65 1.23
CA ASP A 61 25.58 0.41 0.45
C ASP A 61 24.37 0.22 -0.49
N LEU A 62 23.21 0.75 -0.10
CA LEU A 62 21.96 0.72 -0.85
C LEU A 62 21.30 2.10 -0.89
N VAL A 63 20.94 2.55 -2.09
CA VAL A 63 20.07 3.71 -2.31
C VAL A 63 18.70 3.20 -2.76
N PHE A 64 17.69 3.47 -1.94
CA PHE A 64 16.32 3.02 -2.11
C PHE A 64 15.41 4.20 -2.45
N ALA A 65 14.98 4.28 -3.71
CA ALA A 65 14.02 5.26 -4.16
C ALA A 65 12.61 4.66 -4.19
N THR A 66 11.59 5.48 -3.93
CA THR A 66 10.19 5.05 -3.97
C THR A 66 9.27 6.20 -4.36
N GLY A 67 8.14 5.86 -4.98
CA GLY A 67 7.06 6.81 -5.26
C GLY A 67 6.65 6.85 -6.72
N SER A 68 6.12 8.01 -7.14
CA SER A 68 5.83 8.32 -8.54
C SER A 68 7.14 8.57 -9.30
N TYR A 69 7.13 8.23 -10.58
CA TYR A 69 8.23 8.50 -11.51
C TYR A 69 7.76 9.29 -12.74
N LEU A 70 6.68 10.06 -12.58
CA LEU A 70 6.24 11.02 -13.59
C LEU A 70 7.26 12.16 -13.74
N PRO A 71 7.62 12.55 -14.98
CA PRO A 71 8.67 13.53 -15.25
C PRO A 71 8.35 14.92 -14.70
N GLU A 72 7.07 15.28 -14.62
CA GLU A 72 6.61 16.54 -14.04
C GLU A 72 6.76 16.58 -12.52
N SER A 73 6.93 15.41 -11.89
CA SER A 73 6.93 15.25 -10.45
C SER A 73 8.33 15.04 -9.88
N THR A 74 9.20 14.24 -10.52
CA THR A 74 10.48 13.83 -9.91
C THR A 74 11.51 13.32 -10.93
N TYR A 75 12.80 13.66 -10.76
CA TYR A 75 13.92 13.16 -11.57
C TYR A 75 14.99 12.47 -10.71
N PHE A 76 15.20 11.17 -10.91
CA PHE A 76 16.13 10.35 -10.11
C PHE A 76 17.53 10.21 -10.72
N GLY A 77 17.80 10.73 -11.91
CA GLY A 77 19.07 10.48 -12.59
C GLY A 77 20.30 11.01 -11.85
N GLU A 78 20.21 12.13 -11.12
CA GLU A 78 21.33 12.60 -10.28
C GLU A 78 21.59 11.65 -9.10
N VAL A 79 20.52 11.16 -8.47
CA VAL A 79 20.58 10.17 -7.38
C VAL A 79 21.24 8.89 -7.87
N SER A 80 20.79 8.35 -9.00
CA SER A 80 21.36 7.16 -9.63
C SER A 80 22.85 7.31 -9.92
N ARG A 81 23.24 8.39 -10.62
CA ARG A 81 24.65 8.62 -10.98
C ARG A 81 25.54 8.73 -9.75
N THR A 82 25.08 9.42 -8.72
CA THR A 82 25.84 9.63 -7.48
C THR A 82 25.98 8.32 -6.70
N ALA A 83 24.90 7.54 -6.60
CA ALA A 83 24.91 6.21 -5.98
C ALA A 83 25.90 5.27 -6.67
N ARG A 84 25.87 5.22 -8.01
CA ARG A 84 26.77 4.40 -8.81
C ARG A 84 28.24 4.81 -8.63
N ALA A 85 28.51 6.11 -8.55
CA ALA A 85 29.86 6.64 -8.33
C ALA A 85 30.45 6.27 -6.96
N CYS A 86 29.62 6.08 -5.93
CA CYS A 86 30.07 5.60 -4.62
C CYS A 86 30.00 4.07 -4.46
N GLY A 87 29.58 3.34 -5.51
CA GLY A 87 29.47 1.88 -5.50
C GLY A 87 28.24 1.34 -4.76
N ALA A 88 27.23 2.17 -4.52
CA ALA A 88 25.97 1.74 -3.90
C ALA A 88 25.07 1.01 -4.91
N VAL A 89 24.37 -0.01 -4.44
CA VAL A 89 23.28 -0.64 -5.19
C VAL A 89 22.09 0.32 -5.25
N THR A 90 21.41 0.38 -6.38
CA THR A 90 20.25 1.25 -6.59
C THR A 90 18.97 0.44 -6.78
N VAL A 91 17.95 0.77 -5.98
CA VAL A 91 16.64 0.12 -6.03
C VAL A 91 15.54 1.16 -6.18
N PHE A 92 14.54 0.88 -7.00
CA PHE A 92 13.33 1.67 -7.08
C PHE A 92 12.08 0.83 -6.75
N TRP A 93 11.24 1.29 -5.83
CA TRP A 93 9.92 0.70 -5.59
C TRP A 93 8.82 1.56 -6.23
N ALA A 94 8.30 1.08 -7.35
CA ALA A 94 7.20 1.68 -8.10
C ALA A 94 5.86 1.43 -7.40
N THR A 95 5.46 2.38 -6.55
CA THR A 95 4.24 2.30 -5.73
C THR A 95 2.97 2.76 -6.44
N GLU A 96 3.12 3.35 -7.62
CA GLU A 96 2.03 3.80 -8.48
C GLU A 96 1.81 2.88 -9.69
N ASP A 97 2.48 1.73 -9.76
CA ASP A 97 2.16 0.74 -10.78
C ASP A 97 0.75 0.17 -10.59
N PRO A 98 0.05 -0.19 -11.69
CA PRO A 98 0.46 -0.05 -13.09
C PRO A 98 0.07 1.30 -13.71
N TYR A 99 -0.34 2.31 -12.92
CA TYR A 99 -0.95 3.55 -13.42
C TYR A 99 0.02 4.47 -14.14
N GLU A 100 1.31 4.31 -13.87
CA GLU A 100 2.41 5.08 -14.47
C GLU A 100 3.24 4.25 -15.44
N GLN A 101 2.79 3.04 -15.82
CA GLN A 101 3.61 2.10 -16.60
C GLN A 101 4.23 2.72 -17.85
N ASP A 102 3.53 3.57 -18.60
CA ASP A 102 4.09 4.17 -19.82
C ASP A 102 5.21 5.19 -19.54
N ALA A 103 5.35 5.68 -18.30
CA ALA A 103 6.46 6.52 -17.85
C ALA A 103 7.69 5.73 -17.36
N HIS A 104 7.62 4.39 -17.27
CA HIS A 104 8.67 3.58 -16.63
C HIS A 104 10.04 3.69 -17.30
N TYR A 105 10.07 4.05 -18.60
CA TYR A 105 11.32 4.25 -19.35
C TYR A 105 12.26 5.27 -18.68
N GLN A 106 11.74 6.15 -17.82
CA GLN A 106 12.53 7.16 -17.11
C GLN A 106 13.35 6.58 -15.97
N ILE A 107 12.89 5.51 -15.34
CA ILE A 107 13.59 4.84 -14.24
C ILE A 107 14.22 3.52 -14.68
N ALA A 108 13.90 3.05 -15.90
CA ALA A 108 14.28 1.76 -16.42
C ALA A 108 15.80 1.55 -16.52
N ASP A 109 16.63 2.59 -16.60
CA ASP A 109 18.10 2.45 -16.64
C ASP A 109 18.80 3.14 -15.45
N ASP A 110 18.02 3.87 -14.63
CA ASP A 110 18.52 4.59 -13.47
C ASP A 110 18.75 3.66 -12.27
N PHE A 111 18.10 2.50 -12.21
CA PHE A 111 18.16 1.60 -11.05
C PHE A 111 18.58 0.18 -11.40
N ASP A 112 19.36 -0.46 -10.54
CA ASP A 112 19.80 -1.85 -10.71
C ASP A 112 18.63 -2.84 -10.58
N VAL A 113 17.67 -2.53 -9.70
CA VAL A 113 16.48 -3.35 -9.44
C VAL A 113 15.23 -2.49 -9.35
N ILE A 114 14.13 -2.98 -9.90
CA ILE A 114 12.81 -2.38 -9.76
C ILE A 114 11.88 -3.34 -9.03
N PHE A 115 11.20 -2.85 -8.00
CA PHE A 115 10.07 -3.54 -7.39
C PHE A 115 8.79 -2.86 -7.86
N SER A 116 7.89 -3.60 -8.50
CA SER A 116 6.56 -3.11 -8.87
C SER A 116 5.56 -3.49 -7.79
N CYS A 117 4.72 -2.55 -7.35
CA CYS A 117 3.66 -2.87 -6.38
C CYS A 117 2.52 -3.69 -6.98
N ASP A 118 2.47 -3.84 -8.31
CA ASP A 118 1.42 -4.58 -9.01
C ASP A 118 1.96 -5.79 -9.76
N ARG A 119 1.29 -6.93 -9.60
CA ARG A 119 1.72 -8.19 -10.22
C ARG A 119 1.60 -8.15 -11.73
N TRP A 120 0.52 -7.61 -12.27
CA TRP A 120 0.33 -7.50 -13.71
C TRP A 120 1.25 -6.44 -14.28
N GLY A 121 1.35 -5.26 -13.65
CA GLY A 121 2.29 -4.20 -14.01
C GLY A 121 3.73 -4.69 -14.16
N HIS A 122 4.21 -5.47 -13.18
CA HIS A 122 5.53 -6.10 -13.20
C HIS A 122 5.84 -6.84 -14.53
N HIS A 123 4.88 -7.54 -15.13
CA HIS A 123 5.08 -8.32 -16.35
C HIS A 123 5.30 -7.46 -17.62
N PHE A 124 5.06 -6.16 -17.57
CA PHE A 124 5.19 -5.26 -18.72
C PHE A 124 6.53 -4.50 -18.76
N TYR A 125 7.45 -4.79 -17.86
CA TYR A 125 8.81 -4.27 -17.93
C TYR A 125 9.65 -5.04 -18.96
N GLN A 126 10.36 -4.32 -19.82
CA GLN A 126 11.22 -4.89 -20.87
C GLN A 126 12.70 -4.95 -20.45
N ARG A 127 12.96 -5.39 -19.22
CA ARG A 127 14.30 -5.53 -18.65
C ARG A 127 14.35 -6.59 -17.57
N ASP A 128 15.55 -7.02 -17.22
CA ASP A 128 15.79 -7.93 -16.11
C ASP A 128 15.70 -7.20 -14.76
N ARG A 129 15.66 -8.00 -13.68
CA ARG A 129 15.66 -7.54 -12.28
C ARG A 129 14.51 -6.60 -11.94
N VAL A 130 13.34 -6.95 -12.46
CA VAL A 130 12.09 -6.40 -12.00
C VAL A 130 11.38 -7.48 -11.21
N PHE A 131 10.79 -7.13 -10.07
CA PHE A 131 10.11 -8.09 -9.20
C PHE A 131 8.79 -7.51 -8.71
N HIS A 132 7.80 -8.37 -8.50
CA HIS A 132 6.56 -7.98 -7.83
C HIS A 132 6.77 -7.89 -6.32
N LEU A 133 6.43 -6.75 -5.72
CA LEU A 133 6.43 -6.55 -4.28
C LEU A 133 5.25 -5.67 -3.84
N PRO A 134 4.19 -6.28 -3.26
CA PRO A 134 3.02 -5.55 -2.82
C PRO A 134 3.33 -4.63 -1.65
N LEU A 135 2.58 -3.53 -1.51
CA LEU A 135 2.62 -2.71 -0.30
C LEU A 135 2.18 -3.49 0.95
N ALA A 136 2.27 -2.85 2.10
CA ALA A 136 2.10 -3.50 3.39
C ALA A 136 1.49 -2.55 4.44
N ALA A 137 1.30 -3.07 5.65
CA ALA A 137 0.91 -2.28 6.81
C ALA A 137 2.12 -1.97 7.71
N SER A 138 2.02 -0.90 8.51
CA SER A 138 2.97 -0.60 9.58
C SER A 138 2.29 -0.82 10.95
N PRO A 139 2.91 -1.57 11.87
CA PRO A 139 2.40 -1.73 13.23
C PRO A 139 2.26 -0.41 13.98
N THR A 140 3.27 0.46 13.89
CA THR A 140 3.27 1.77 14.57
C THR A 140 2.15 2.67 14.06
N LEU A 141 1.79 2.52 12.79
CA LEU A 141 0.83 3.39 12.15
C LEU A 141 -0.61 2.84 12.15
N HIS A 142 -0.80 1.53 12.05
CA HIS A 142 -2.09 0.95 11.69
C HIS A 142 -2.61 -0.09 12.68
N TYR A 143 -1.81 -0.52 13.66
CA TYR A 143 -2.27 -1.51 14.63
C TYR A 143 -3.41 -0.96 15.49
N GLY A 144 -4.45 -1.76 15.66
CA GLY A 144 -5.59 -1.44 16.51
C GLY A 144 -6.08 -2.65 17.26
N GLU A 145 -6.23 -2.55 18.59
CA GLU A 145 -6.75 -3.65 19.39
C GLU A 145 -8.21 -3.94 19.06
N ILE A 146 -8.54 -5.22 18.87
CA ILE A 146 -9.91 -5.67 18.62
C ILE A 146 -10.66 -5.66 19.95
N ASP A 147 -11.37 -4.56 20.19
CA ASP A 147 -12.15 -4.32 21.39
C ASP A 147 -13.66 -4.43 21.10
N SER A 148 -14.31 -5.39 21.74
CA SER A 148 -15.75 -5.62 21.63
C SER A 148 -16.61 -4.61 22.38
N SER A 149 -16.02 -3.84 23.31
CA SER A 149 -16.73 -2.81 24.08
C SER A 149 -16.98 -1.53 23.29
N VAL A 150 -16.23 -1.32 22.19
CA VAL A 150 -16.40 -0.14 21.33
C VAL A 150 -17.75 -0.18 20.62
N GLU A 151 -18.55 0.87 20.84
CA GLU A 151 -19.82 1.04 20.16
C GLU A 151 -19.64 1.17 18.64
N LYS A 152 -20.38 0.35 17.88
CA LYS A 152 -20.39 0.40 16.42
C LYS A 152 -21.46 1.37 15.93
N THR A 153 -21.06 2.58 15.57
CA THR A 153 -21.97 3.66 15.14
C THR A 153 -22.19 3.73 13.63
N VAL A 154 -21.36 3.03 12.84
CA VAL A 154 -21.43 2.99 11.38
C VAL A 154 -21.64 1.53 10.93
N ASP A 155 -22.61 1.27 10.06
CA ASP A 155 -22.83 -0.05 9.49
C ASP A 155 -21.80 -0.38 8.41
N VAL A 156 -21.64 0.53 7.45
CA VAL A 156 -20.74 0.36 6.32
C VAL A 156 -19.89 1.61 6.15
N PHE A 157 -18.57 1.45 6.19
CA PHE A 157 -17.60 2.54 6.10
C PHE A 157 -16.70 2.39 4.87
N PHE A 158 -16.38 3.50 4.22
CA PHE A 158 -15.34 3.58 3.20
C PHE A 158 -14.58 4.91 3.32
N CYS A 159 -13.27 4.88 3.11
CA CYS A 159 -12.44 6.09 3.02
C CYS A 159 -11.52 6.04 1.81
N GLY A 160 -11.60 7.06 0.96
CA GLY A 160 -10.77 7.20 -0.23
C GLY A 160 -11.39 8.14 -1.26
N VAL A 161 -10.63 8.50 -2.29
CA VAL A 161 -11.13 9.33 -3.39
C VAL A 161 -12.21 8.58 -4.18
N ALA A 162 -13.29 9.28 -4.55
CA ALA A 162 -14.41 8.78 -5.33
C ALA A 162 -14.07 8.72 -6.84
N PHE A 163 -13.08 7.90 -7.21
CA PHE A 163 -12.79 7.64 -8.62
C PHE A 163 -14.00 7.05 -9.35
N SER A 164 -14.09 7.25 -10.67
CA SER A 164 -15.25 6.81 -11.48
C SER A 164 -15.60 5.34 -11.27
N CYS A 165 -14.61 4.45 -11.28
CA CYS A 165 -14.77 3.02 -11.01
C CYS A 165 -15.40 2.75 -9.61
N ARG A 166 -14.98 3.46 -8.58
CA ARG A 166 -15.56 3.34 -7.22
C ARG A 166 -16.98 3.89 -7.17
N LYS A 167 -17.25 5.00 -7.87
CA LYS A 167 -18.59 5.56 -7.99
C LYS A 167 -19.54 4.57 -8.66
N GLU A 168 -19.11 3.88 -9.71
CA GLU A 168 -19.89 2.84 -10.39
C GLU A 168 -20.22 1.66 -9.45
N VAL A 169 -19.23 1.14 -8.74
CA VAL A 169 -19.45 0.09 -7.73
C VAL A 169 -20.47 0.57 -6.69
N VAL A 170 -20.25 1.74 -6.08
CA VAL A 170 -21.15 2.26 -5.04
C VAL A 170 -22.57 2.52 -5.58
N ARG A 171 -22.72 3.03 -6.81
CA ARG A 171 -24.04 3.18 -7.45
C ARG A 171 -24.74 1.83 -7.60
N SER A 172 -24.02 0.78 -7.99
CA SER A 172 -24.58 -0.58 -8.10
C SER A 172 -25.01 -1.16 -6.75
N LEU A 173 -24.31 -0.80 -5.66
CA LEU A 173 -24.59 -1.26 -4.30
C LEU A 173 -25.64 -0.40 -3.59
N MET A 174 -25.98 0.77 -4.12
CA MET A 174 -26.88 1.74 -3.52
C MET A 174 -28.21 1.15 -3.01
N PRO A 175 -28.87 0.21 -3.73
CA PRO A 175 -30.10 -0.41 -3.25
C PRO A 175 -29.97 -1.11 -1.88
N GLU A 176 -28.78 -1.58 -1.53
CA GLU A 176 -28.49 -2.19 -0.22
C GLU A 176 -27.93 -1.17 0.78
N LEU A 177 -27.07 -0.26 0.31
CA LEU A 177 -26.45 0.77 1.15
C LEU A 177 -27.47 1.74 1.77
N GLN A 178 -28.52 2.12 1.04
CA GLN A 178 -29.57 3.03 1.56
C GLN A 178 -30.38 2.44 2.73
N LYS A 179 -30.25 1.13 3.01
CA LYS A 179 -30.95 0.43 4.09
C LYS A 179 -30.20 0.47 5.42
N VAL A 180 -28.96 0.99 5.42
CA VAL A 180 -28.04 0.92 6.56
C VAL A 180 -27.35 2.27 6.80
N LYS A 181 -26.75 2.46 7.99
CA LYS A 181 -26.00 3.67 8.34
C LYS A 181 -24.63 3.67 7.65
N VAL A 182 -24.53 4.34 6.51
CA VAL A 182 -23.27 4.44 5.75
C VAL A 182 -22.43 5.64 6.14
N ARG A 183 -21.11 5.51 5.99
CA ARG A 183 -20.18 6.64 6.03
C ARG A 183 -19.11 6.47 4.95
N PHE A 184 -19.15 7.29 3.92
CA PHE A 184 -18.18 7.36 2.84
C PHE A 184 -17.47 8.71 2.91
N VAL A 185 -16.14 8.69 3.04
CA VAL A 185 -15.34 9.89 3.30
C VAL A 185 -14.22 10.01 2.27
N GLY A 186 -14.11 11.18 1.66
CA GLY A 186 -13.04 11.54 0.75
C GLY A 186 -13.53 12.36 -0.46
N PRO A 187 -12.61 12.97 -1.22
CA PRO A 187 -13.00 13.85 -2.33
C PRO A 187 -13.88 13.16 -3.37
N GLY A 188 -15.00 13.79 -3.72
CA GLY A 188 -15.93 13.41 -4.78
C GLY A 188 -17.11 12.54 -4.34
N TRP A 189 -17.27 12.28 -3.04
CA TRP A 189 -18.39 11.50 -2.50
C TRP A 189 -19.63 12.36 -2.21
N GLY A 190 -19.50 13.67 -1.97
CA GLY A 190 -20.59 14.54 -1.50
C GLY A 190 -21.86 14.53 -2.38
N GLU A 191 -21.72 14.23 -3.68
CA GLU A 191 -22.85 14.13 -4.63
C GLU A 191 -23.83 12.98 -4.34
N PHE A 192 -23.44 12.00 -3.52
CA PHE A 192 -24.25 10.81 -3.20
C PHE A 192 -25.26 11.05 -2.05
N GLY A 193 -25.22 12.23 -1.42
CA GLY A 193 -26.19 12.61 -0.39
C GLY A 193 -25.82 12.13 1.03
N PRO A 194 -26.81 11.94 1.92
CA PRO A 194 -26.57 11.65 3.33
C PRO A 194 -25.67 10.42 3.56
N GLY A 195 -24.71 10.55 4.45
CA GLY A 195 -23.70 9.50 4.73
C GLY A 195 -22.49 9.54 3.81
N PHE A 196 -22.45 10.43 2.82
CA PHE A 196 -21.31 10.67 1.94
C PHE A 196 -20.74 12.07 2.16
N SER A 197 -19.41 12.20 2.16
CA SER A 197 -18.74 13.45 2.49
C SER A 197 -17.43 13.65 1.72
N ASP A 198 -17.21 14.86 1.21
CA ASP A 198 -15.95 15.29 0.59
C ASP A 198 -14.86 15.64 1.60
N ALA A 199 -15.11 15.43 2.90
CA ALA A 199 -14.15 15.73 3.95
C ALA A 199 -12.84 14.95 3.78
N ARG A 200 -11.74 15.61 4.08
CA ARG A 200 -10.46 14.96 4.36
C ARG A 200 -10.39 14.71 5.86
N ILE A 201 -10.04 13.47 6.22
CA ILE A 201 -9.92 13.07 7.62
C ILE A 201 -8.47 12.77 7.95
N GLU A 202 -8.09 13.13 9.17
CA GLU A 202 -6.81 12.78 9.74
C GLU A 202 -6.75 11.28 10.04
N LYS A 203 -5.53 10.76 10.15
CA LYS A 203 -5.31 9.34 10.36
C LYS A 203 -5.92 8.80 11.66
N THR A 204 -5.83 9.56 12.75
CA THR A 204 -6.45 9.18 14.03
C THR A 204 -7.97 9.04 13.90
N GLN A 205 -8.59 9.88 13.09
CA GLN A 205 -10.02 9.78 12.76
C GLN A 205 -10.31 8.56 11.88
N LEU A 206 -9.43 8.22 10.93
CA LEU A 206 -9.57 7.01 10.11
C LEU A 206 -9.54 5.74 10.97
N ILE A 207 -8.57 5.63 11.88
CA ILE A 207 -8.46 4.49 12.81
C ILE A 207 -9.71 4.41 13.70
N GLU A 208 -10.19 5.54 14.22
CA GLU A 208 -11.41 5.58 15.02
C GLU A 208 -12.64 5.13 14.20
N LEU A 209 -12.71 5.50 12.92
CA LEU A 209 -13.78 5.06 12.02
C LEU A 209 -13.71 3.56 11.73
N TYR A 210 -12.51 3.00 11.54
CA TYR A 210 -12.34 1.54 11.46
C TYR A 210 -12.85 0.85 12.72
N ARG A 211 -12.56 1.39 13.91
CA ARG A 211 -13.04 0.87 15.19
C ARG A 211 -14.56 0.98 15.35
N ARG A 212 -15.20 2.02 14.82
CA ARG A 212 -16.66 2.22 14.91
C ARG A 212 -17.47 1.60 13.78
N ALA A 213 -16.84 1.16 12.71
CA ALA A 213 -17.50 0.51 11.59
C ALA A 213 -17.84 -0.95 11.92
N ARG A 214 -19.04 -1.38 11.51
CA ARG A 214 -19.37 -2.81 11.49
C ARG A 214 -18.67 -3.52 10.33
N ILE A 215 -18.69 -2.90 9.16
CA ILE A 215 -18.09 -3.40 7.92
C ILE A 215 -17.31 -2.26 7.27
N VAL A 216 -16.03 -2.49 6.96
CA VAL A 216 -15.23 -1.60 6.12
C VAL A 216 -15.23 -2.12 4.69
N LEU A 217 -15.58 -1.29 3.72
CA LEU A 217 -15.44 -1.65 2.32
C LEU A 217 -14.02 -1.37 1.86
N ASN A 218 -13.47 -2.33 1.13
CA ASN A 218 -12.22 -2.15 0.43
C ASN A 218 -12.51 -2.20 -1.07
N LEU A 219 -12.36 -1.04 -1.70
CA LEU A 219 -12.61 -0.85 -3.12
C LEU A 219 -11.29 -0.52 -3.81
N GLY A 220 -10.95 -1.33 -4.81
CA GLY A 220 -9.84 -1.07 -5.71
C GLY A 220 -9.92 0.33 -6.35
N ARG A 221 -8.81 0.76 -6.93
CA ARG A 221 -8.79 1.90 -7.85
C ARG A 221 -8.41 1.34 -9.21
N SER A 222 -9.09 1.77 -10.26
CA SER A 222 -8.67 1.57 -11.64
C SER A 222 -8.54 2.95 -12.27
N LEU A 223 -7.32 3.28 -12.71
CA LEU A 223 -6.94 4.56 -13.29
C LEU A 223 -6.11 4.29 -14.56
N HIS A 224 -6.15 5.24 -15.51
CA HIS A 224 -5.40 5.17 -16.77
C HIS A 224 -4.62 6.46 -17.02
N PHE A 225 -3.95 7.01 -16.01
CA PHE A 225 -3.24 8.30 -16.13
C PHE A 225 -2.08 8.22 -17.13
N GLU A 226 -1.08 7.36 -16.87
CA GLU A 226 0.00 7.02 -17.81
C GLU A 226 0.08 5.48 -17.99
N ASN A 227 -1.08 4.89 -18.23
CA ASN A 227 -1.26 3.47 -18.56
C ASN A 227 -2.23 3.37 -19.75
N LYS A 228 -1.77 3.85 -20.90
CA LYS A 228 -2.54 4.04 -22.11
C LYS A 228 -2.19 3.01 -23.18
N ARG A 229 -0.93 2.55 -23.24
CA ARG A 229 -0.47 1.62 -24.27
C ARG A 229 -1.09 0.23 -24.14
N PHE A 230 -1.08 -0.32 -22.93
CA PHE A 230 -1.55 -1.67 -22.65
C PHE A 230 -2.81 -1.70 -21.78
N MET A 231 -3.21 -0.57 -21.18
CA MET A 231 -4.37 -0.46 -20.29
C MET A 231 -4.39 -1.58 -19.24
N ILE A 232 -3.25 -1.78 -18.58
CA ILE A 232 -3.04 -2.86 -17.62
C ILE A 232 -4.01 -2.67 -16.46
N ALA A 233 -4.88 -3.64 -16.24
CA ALA A 233 -5.76 -3.62 -15.08
C ALA A 233 -4.94 -3.86 -13.80
N PRO A 234 -5.13 -3.07 -12.74
CA PRO A 234 -4.49 -3.33 -11.47
C PRO A 234 -5.00 -4.65 -10.89
N SER A 235 -4.09 -5.40 -10.28
CA SER A 235 -4.31 -6.78 -9.86
C SER A 235 -4.06 -6.96 -8.38
N THR A 236 -3.01 -6.30 -7.87
CA THR A 236 -2.59 -6.41 -6.48
C THR A 236 -3.46 -5.54 -5.55
N PRO A 237 -3.92 -6.08 -4.40
CA PRO A 237 -4.67 -5.28 -3.44
C PRO A 237 -3.86 -4.09 -2.93
N GLY A 238 -4.51 -2.92 -2.86
CA GLY A 238 -3.89 -1.71 -2.34
C GLY A 238 -3.55 -1.79 -0.85
N PRO A 239 -2.73 -0.85 -0.33
CA PRO A 239 -2.20 -0.89 1.03
C PRO A 239 -3.31 -0.93 2.08
N ARG A 240 -4.43 -0.23 1.84
CA ARG A 240 -5.63 -0.18 2.69
C ARG A 240 -6.16 -1.56 3.09
N THR A 241 -5.91 -2.60 2.29
CA THR A 241 -6.24 -4.00 2.61
C THR A 241 -5.50 -4.49 3.84
N PHE A 242 -4.19 -4.31 3.85
CA PHE A 242 -3.32 -4.69 4.96
C PHE A 242 -3.53 -3.74 6.15
N GLU A 243 -3.72 -2.45 5.90
CA GLU A 243 -3.92 -1.45 6.96
C GLU A 243 -5.23 -1.68 7.73
N THR A 244 -6.32 -1.96 7.02
CA THR A 244 -7.64 -2.24 7.63
C THR A 244 -7.60 -3.54 8.43
N ALA A 245 -6.89 -4.56 7.91
CA ALA A 245 -6.70 -5.82 8.62
C ALA A 245 -5.87 -5.61 9.89
N LEU A 246 -4.76 -4.87 9.82
CA LEU A 246 -3.93 -4.57 10.99
C LEU A 246 -4.65 -3.72 12.04
N ALA A 247 -5.58 -2.87 11.61
CA ALA A 247 -6.44 -2.08 12.50
C ALA A 247 -7.51 -2.91 13.22
N GLY A 248 -7.59 -4.22 12.94
CA GLY A 248 -8.55 -5.12 13.57
C GLY A 248 -9.99 -4.90 13.10
N ALA A 249 -10.18 -4.28 11.93
CA ALA A 249 -11.49 -4.02 11.37
C ALA A 249 -11.93 -5.14 10.44
N PHE A 250 -13.18 -5.56 10.56
CA PHE A 250 -13.80 -6.48 9.62
C PHE A 250 -14.05 -5.76 8.28
N GLN A 251 -13.55 -6.35 7.20
CA GLN A 251 -13.63 -5.75 5.86
C GLN A 251 -14.24 -6.69 4.83
N LEU A 252 -14.88 -6.11 3.82
CA LEU A 252 -15.30 -6.80 2.60
C LEU A 252 -14.52 -6.22 1.42
N PHE A 253 -13.90 -7.09 0.63
CA PHE A 253 -13.09 -6.69 -0.52
C PHE A 253 -13.89 -6.80 -1.81
N HIS A 254 -13.93 -5.74 -2.61
CA HIS A 254 -14.49 -5.80 -3.96
C HIS A 254 -13.47 -6.43 -4.90
N GLU A 255 -13.76 -7.64 -5.36
CA GLU A 255 -12.83 -8.46 -6.15
C GLU A 255 -13.10 -8.31 -7.65
N GLU A 256 -12.15 -7.70 -8.34
CA GLU A 256 -12.12 -7.62 -9.82
C GLU A 256 -11.22 -8.71 -10.42
N THR A 257 -10.23 -9.18 -9.64
CA THR A 257 -9.28 -10.24 -10.01
C THR A 257 -9.19 -11.26 -8.86
N TYR A 258 -8.89 -12.51 -9.15
CA TYR A 258 -8.73 -13.56 -8.12
C TYR A 258 -7.44 -13.44 -7.28
N GLU A 259 -6.73 -12.30 -7.32
CA GLU A 259 -5.44 -12.16 -6.65
C GLU A 259 -5.54 -12.10 -5.12
N MET A 260 -6.70 -11.73 -4.59
CA MET A 260 -6.93 -11.59 -3.14
C MET A 260 -6.56 -12.87 -2.37
N ARG A 261 -6.78 -14.04 -2.98
CA ARG A 261 -6.49 -15.36 -2.40
C ARG A 261 -5.00 -15.68 -2.25
N ARG A 262 -4.11 -14.84 -2.80
CA ARG A 262 -2.66 -14.92 -2.54
C ARG A 262 -2.26 -14.27 -1.22
N TYR A 263 -3.15 -13.47 -0.64
CA TYR A 263 -2.89 -12.67 0.56
C TYR A 263 -3.71 -13.12 1.75
N TYR A 264 -5.01 -13.36 1.53
CA TYR A 264 -5.91 -13.76 2.57
C TYR A 264 -6.88 -14.84 2.12
N ASP A 265 -7.16 -15.76 3.03
CA ASP A 265 -8.15 -16.81 2.86
C ASP A 265 -9.59 -16.26 2.95
N ALA A 266 -10.56 -17.04 2.49
CA ALA A 266 -11.96 -16.61 2.43
C ALA A 266 -12.57 -16.43 3.82
N ASP A 267 -12.03 -17.11 4.83
CA ASP A 267 -12.41 -16.98 6.23
C ASP A 267 -11.60 -15.89 6.98
N GLU A 268 -10.70 -15.20 6.30
CA GLU A 268 -9.99 -14.00 6.78
C GLU A 268 -10.63 -12.74 6.19
N ILE A 269 -10.70 -12.65 4.85
CA ILE A 269 -11.32 -11.53 4.13
C ILE A 269 -12.30 -12.07 3.08
N PRO A 270 -13.62 -11.87 3.30
CA PRO A 270 -14.63 -12.17 2.29
C PRO A 270 -14.55 -11.19 1.12
N VAL A 271 -14.89 -11.71 -0.05
CA VAL A 271 -14.90 -10.96 -1.31
C VAL A 271 -16.30 -10.90 -1.90
N PHE A 272 -16.59 -9.83 -2.65
CA PHE A 272 -17.76 -9.73 -3.52
C PHE A 272 -17.37 -9.09 -4.84
N ASN A 273 -18.05 -9.43 -5.93
CA ASN A 273 -17.83 -8.82 -7.24
C ASN A 273 -19.11 -8.20 -7.84
N ASN A 274 -20.24 -8.33 -7.14
CA ASN A 274 -21.54 -7.84 -7.59
C ASN A 274 -22.46 -7.54 -6.40
N ARG A 275 -23.59 -6.88 -6.70
CA ARG A 275 -24.61 -6.51 -5.71
C ARG A 275 -25.21 -7.71 -4.97
N HIS A 276 -25.47 -8.82 -5.64
CA HIS A 276 -26.11 -10.00 -5.04
C HIS A 276 -25.22 -10.61 -3.96
N ASP A 277 -23.92 -10.74 -4.25
CA ASP A 277 -22.96 -11.26 -3.28
C ASP A 277 -22.73 -10.27 -2.14
N PHE A 278 -22.65 -8.96 -2.44
CA PHE A 278 -22.63 -7.94 -1.41
C PHE A 278 -23.85 -8.02 -0.48
N ALA A 279 -25.06 -8.17 -1.02
CA ALA A 279 -26.29 -8.28 -0.25
C ALA A 279 -26.29 -9.51 0.68
N LYS A 280 -25.78 -10.66 0.20
CA LYS A 280 -25.61 -11.86 1.04
C LYS A 280 -24.64 -11.60 2.19
N LEU A 281 -23.46 -11.05 1.89
CA LEU A 281 -22.44 -10.77 2.92
C LEU A 281 -22.96 -9.74 3.93
N LEU A 282 -23.62 -8.68 3.48
CA LEU A 282 -24.25 -7.69 4.35
C LEU A 282 -25.25 -8.36 5.29
N LYS A 283 -26.15 -9.20 4.78
CA LYS A 283 -27.11 -9.98 5.59
C LYS A 283 -26.40 -10.90 6.60
N THR A 284 -25.33 -11.56 6.19
CA THR A 284 -24.58 -12.51 7.04
C THR A 284 -23.83 -11.80 8.18
N TYR A 285 -23.18 -10.67 7.90
CA TYR A 285 -22.19 -10.09 8.82
C TYR A 285 -22.72 -8.90 9.63
N LEU A 286 -23.69 -8.14 9.11
CA LEU A 286 -24.13 -6.91 9.76
C LEU A 286 -24.63 -7.15 11.20
N GLY A 287 -25.47 -8.18 11.37
CA GLY A 287 -26.03 -8.59 12.66
C GLY A 287 -25.20 -9.62 13.44
N ASN A 288 -24.01 -10.01 12.95
CA ASN A 288 -23.21 -11.08 13.56
C ASN A 288 -21.84 -10.55 14.05
N PRO A 289 -21.79 -9.95 15.25
CA PRO A 289 -20.56 -9.36 15.79
C PRO A 289 -19.46 -10.41 16.05
N GLU A 290 -19.82 -11.61 16.50
CA GLU A 290 -18.87 -12.69 16.79
C GLU A 290 -18.12 -13.12 15.53
N LYS A 291 -18.86 -13.40 14.45
CA LYS A 291 -18.26 -13.79 13.17
C LYS A 291 -17.38 -12.69 12.59
N ARG A 292 -17.81 -11.43 12.69
CA ARG A 292 -16.98 -10.29 12.25
C ARG A 292 -15.68 -10.18 13.05
N GLN A 293 -15.74 -10.35 14.37
CA GLN A 293 -14.54 -10.31 15.21
C GLN A 293 -13.60 -11.49 14.95
N GLU A 294 -14.14 -12.70 14.75
CA GLU A 294 -13.34 -13.87 14.41
C GLU A 294 -12.52 -13.63 13.13
N MET A 295 -13.18 -13.19 12.06
CA MET A 295 -12.52 -12.93 10.77
C MET A 295 -11.53 -11.78 10.87
N ALA A 296 -11.88 -10.69 11.59
CA ALA A 296 -10.97 -9.58 11.84
C ALA A 296 -9.70 -10.03 12.60
N ARG A 297 -9.84 -10.92 13.61
CA ARG A 297 -8.69 -11.49 14.33
C ARG A 297 -7.80 -12.34 13.41
N LYS A 298 -8.39 -13.18 12.56
CA LYS A 298 -7.63 -13.99 11.59
C LYS A 298 -6.88 -13.10 10.60
N ALA A 299 -7.56 -12.12 10.01
CA ALA A 299 -6.93 -11.17 9.09
C ALA A 299 -5.82 -10.35 9.77
N GLN A 300 -6.06 -9.80 10.98
CA GLN A 300 -5.05 -9.06 11.72
C GLN A 300 -3.81 -9.92 12.04
N LYS A 301 -4.03 -11.16 12.49
CA LYS A 301 -2.95 -12.13 12.74
C LYS A 301 -2.15 -12.40 11.46
N ARG A 302 -2.84 -12.69 10.34
CA ARG A 302 -2.22 -12.88 9.02
C ARG A 302 -1.35 -11.67 8.63
N THR A 303 -1.85 -10.45 8.84
CA THR A 303 -1.10 -9.22 8.54
C THR A 303 0.15 -9.08 9.40
N LEU A 304 0.05 -9.32 10.72
CA LEU A 304 1.17 -9.28 11.65
C LEU A 304 2.27 -10.28 11.28
N GLU A 305 1.89 -11.46 10.78
CA GLU A 305 2.82 -12.54 10.44
C GLU A 305 3.42 -12.40 9.03
N ASN A 306 2.71 -11.79 8.06
CA ASN A 306 3.09 -11.89 6.64
C ASN A 306 3.03 -10.59 5.84
N HIS A 307 2.41 -9.51 6.35
CA HIS A 307 2.11 -8.33 5.54
C HIS A 307 2.45 -6.99 6.19
N LEU A 308 3.51 -6.98 6.99
CA LEU A 308 4.16 -5.78 7.49
C LEU A 308 5.27 -5.32 6.53
N TYR A 309 5.62 -4.02 6.57
CA TYR A 309 6.74 -3.49 5.78
C TYR A 309 8.06 -4.20 6.08
N ARG A 310 8.32 -4.61 7.34
CA ARG A 310 9.49 -5.44 7.67
C ARG A 310 9.62 -6.69 6.78
N HIS A 311 8.52 -7.38 6.47
CA HIS A 311 8.55 -8.57 5.61
C HIS A 311 8.86 -8.21 4.16
N ARG A 312 8.40 -7.03 3.71
CA ARG A 312 8.73 -6.51 2.37
C ARG A 312 10.21 -6.15 2.28
N ILE A 313 10.76 -5.52 3.32
CA ILE A 313 12.19 -5.22 3.39
C ILE A 313 13.02 -6.50 3.47
N GLU A 314 12.65 -7.48 4.29
CA GLU A 314 13.30 -8.79 4.33
C GLU A 314 13.32 -9.46 2.93
N THR A 315 12.21 -9.36 2.19
CA THR A 315 12.11 -9.84 0.80
C THR A 315 13.05 -9.08 -0.15
N ILE A 316 13.07 -7.74 -0.07
CA ILE A 316 13.98 -6.89 -0.87
C ILE A 316 15.42 -7.31 -0.62
N MET A 317 15.82 -7.39 0.65
CA MET A 317 17.17 -7.75 1.04
C MET A 317 17.56 -9.16 0.57
N GLN A 318 16.60 -10.09 0.56
CA GLN A 318 16.82 -11.44 0.04
C GLN A 318 17.03 -11.43 -1.48
N VAL A 319 16.16 -10.75 -2.23
CA VAL A 319 16.28 -10.60 -3.70
C VAL A 319 17.63 -9.97 -4.07
N LEU A 320 18.07 -8.93 -3.36
CA LEU A 320 19.36 -8.29 -3.63
C LEU A 320 20.56 -9.22 -3.38
N ARG A 321 20.46 -10.13 -2.41
CA ARG A 321 21.49 -11.16 -2.19
C ARG A 321 21.45 -12.23 -3.28
N ASP A 322 20.27 -12.69 -3.67
CA ASP A 322 20.09 -13.71 -4.70
C ASP A 322 20.59 -13.22 -6.07
N GLU A 323 20.42 -11.92 -6.35
CA GLU A 323 20.95 -11.23 -7.53
C GLU A 323 22.45 -10.87 -7.43
N ASN A 324 23.13 -11.24 -6.35
CA ASN A 324 24.53 -10.94 -6.06
C ASN A 324 24.87 -9.43 -6.05
N LEU A 325 23.89 -8.59 -5.69
CA LEU A 325 24.06 -7.14 -5.60
C LEU A 325 24.52 -6.70 -4.21
N LEU A 326 24.04 -7.37 -3.15
CA LEU A 326 24.52 -7.16 -1.79
C LEU A 326 25.29 -8.39 -1.30
N LYS A 327 26.38 -8.16 -0.57
CA LYS A 327 27.18 -9.23 0.04
C LYS A 327 26.39 -9.89 1.18
N SER A 328 26.56 -11.20 1.34
CA SER A 328 25.89 -12.04 2.34
C SER A 328 26.31 -11.73 3.78
#